data_AF-A0A067PF78-F1
#
_entry.id   AF-A0A067PF78-F1
#
_cell.length_a   1.000
_cell.length_b   1.000
_cell.length_c   1.000
_cell.angle_alpha   90.00
_cell.angle_beta   90.00
_cell.angle_gamma   90.00
#
_symmetry.space_group_name_H-M   'P 1'
#
loop_
_entity.id
_entity.type
_entity.pdbx_description
1 polymer ?
#
loop_
_entity_poly.entity_id
_entity_poly.type
_entity_poly.pdbx_seq_one_letter_code
_entity_poly.pdbx_strand_id
1 'polypeptide(L)'
;QIHRLAFAIVHSTTIALPAWRIACKTHGLRVRLIPRDVVTRWNSTHNMISFAVKRRLPIDAITADKSLKLRKFELDNDDWRILEDLVRTFKCATLFYSQDTVTTIANVIPSMDKIDELLHPNLPTRVYHPAIQVAMRLGKATMNRYYSKTDLSNIYRIAMGECRCSFQSAS
;
A
#
# COMPACT_ATOMS: atom_id res chain seq x y z
N GLN A 1 -12.92 -2.70 -5.02
CA GLN A 1 -14.22 -2.98 -4.38
C GLN A 1 -14.26 -2.61 -2.89
N ILE A 2 -13.20 -2.89 -2.11
CA ILE A 2 -13.11 -2.64 -0.65
C ILE A 2 -13.46 -1.20 -0.24
N HIS A 3 -12.98 -0.18 -0.95
CA HIS A 3 -13.31 1.22 -0.62
C HIS A 3 -14.83 1.47 -0.61
N ARG A 4 -15.55 0.93 -1.59
CA ARG A 4 -17.02 1.08 -1.70
C ARG A 4 -17.73 0.28 -0.62
N LEU A 5 -17.22 -0.90 -0.25
CA LEU A 5 -17.72 -1.69 0.87
C LEU A 5 -17.56 -0.95 2.20
N ALA A 6 -16.37 -0.40 2.46
CA ALA A 6 -16.09 0.40 3.65
C ALA A 6 -17.06 1.59 3.77
N PHE A 7 -17.27 2.30 2.67
CA PHE A 7 -18.24 3.38 2.59
C PHE A 7 -19.67 2.89 2.89
N ALA A 8 -20.12 1.81 2.23
CA ALA A 8 -21.46 1.26 2.43
C ALA A 8 -21.72 0.84 3.89
N ILE A 9 -20.74 0.24 4.56
CA ILE A 9 -20.86 -0.19 5.97
C ILE A 9 -20.93 1.03 6.89
N VAL A 10 -20.03 2.01 6.72
CA VAL A 10 -19.97 3.18 7.59
C VAL A 10 -21.23 4.05 7.47
N HIS A 11 -21.80 4.15 6.27
CA HIS A 11 -23.00 4.96 6.01
C HIS A 11 -24.32 4.23 6.27
N SER A 12 -24.31 2.91 6.51
CA SER A 12 -25.50 2.14 6.92
C SER A 12 -25.44 1.84 8.42
N THR A 13 -25.74 2.85 9.23
CA THR A 13 -25.61 2.82 10.68
C THR A 13 -26.54 1.82 11.37
N THR A 14 -27.66 1.46 10.74
CA THR A 14 -28.72 0.62 11.31
C THR A 14 -28.70 -0.83 10.86
N ILE A 15 -28.09 -1.15 9.71
CA ILE A 15 -28.15 -2.51 9.12
C ILE A 15 -26.74 -3.08 8.93
N ALA A 16 -25.93 -2.47 8.06
CA ALA A 16 -24.62 -3.02 7.74
C ALA A 16 -23.59 -2.82 8.87
N LEU A 17 -23.65 -1.68 9.57
CA LEU A 17 -22.71 -1.39 10.65
C LEU A 17 -22.89 -2.32 11.86
N PRO A 18 -24.11 -2.62 12.34
CA PRO A 18 -24.31 -3.63 13.38
C PRO A 18 -23.88 -5.02 12.91
N ALA A 19 -24.23 -5.42 11.68
CA ALA A 19 -23.81 -6.71 11.12
C ALA A 19 -22.28 -6.85 11.07
N TRP A 20 -21.55 -5.81 10.67
CA TRP A 20 -20.09 -5.78 10.73
C TRP A 20 -19.54 -5.97 12.14
N ARG A 21 -20.13 -5.29 13.13
CA ARG A 21 -19.71 -5.43 14.54
C ARG A 21 -19.93 -6.84 15.05
N ILE A 22 -21.06 -7.47 14.70
CA ILE A 22 -21.38 -8.85 15.04
C ILE A 22 -20.36 -9.79 14.37
N ALA A 23 -20.16 -9.69 13.05
CA ALA A 23 -19.20 -10.51 12.32
C ALA A 23 -17.78 -10.41 12.91
N CYS A 24 -17.32 -9.20 13.24
CA CYS A 24 -16.03 -9.02 13.91
C CYS A 24 -15.96 -9.76 15.26
N LYS A 25 -17.02 -9.68 16.09
CA LYS A 25 -17.08 -10.37 17.38
C LYS A 25 -17.12 -11.90 17.22
N THR A 26 -17.92 -12.40 16.28
CA THR A 26 -18.04 -13.84 15.98
C THR A 26 -16.69 -14.46 15.63
N HIS A 27 -15.85 -13.73 14.89
CA HIS A 27 -14.49 -14.17 14.54
C HIS A 27 -13.42 -13.78 15.58
N GLY A 28 -13.80 -13.33 16.78
CA GLY A 28 -12.87 -12.99 17.86
C GLY A 28 -12.00 -11.75 17.60
N LEU A 29 -12.36 -10.91 16.62
CA LEU A 29 -11.58 -9.74 16.23
C LEU A 29 -12.05 -8.49 16.96
N ARG A 30 -11.09 -7.64 17.37
CA ARG A 30 -11.41 -6.32 17.93
C ARG A 30 -12.21 -5.50 16.91
N VAL A 31 -13.41 -5.11 17.33
CA VAL A 31 -14.35 -4.28 16.56
C VAL A 31 -13.68 -2.94 16.24
N ARG A 32 -13.34 -2.75 14.97
CA ARG A 32 -12.79 -1.51 14.42
C ARG A 32 -13.47 -1.27 13.08
N LEU A 33 -13.68 0.00 12.75
CA LEU A 33 -14.17 0.38 11.41
C LEU A 33 -13.06 0.20 10.39
N ILE A 34 -13.45 -0.13 9.17
CA ILE A 34 -12.52 -0.16 8.04
C ILE A 34 -12.00 1.28 7.84
N PRO A 35 -10.67 1.49 7.83
CA PRO A 35 -10.10 2.80 7.56
C PRO A 35 -10.60 3.34 6.21
N ARG A 36 -10.97 4.61 6.18
CA ARG A 36 -11.39 5.27 4.93
C ARG A 36 -10.17 5.53 4.06
N ASP A 37 -10.31 5.26 2.77
CA ASP A 37 -9.34 5.67 1.77
C ASP A 37 -9.43 7.19 1.54
N VAL A 38 -8.29 7.87 1.58
CA VAL A 38 -8.19 9.33 1.47
C VAL A 38 -7.16 9.65 0.40
N VAL A 39 -7.63 10.16 -0.75
CA VAL A 39 -6.80 10.41 -1.94
C VAL A 39 -5.55 11.25 -1.63
N THR A 40 -5.64 12.19 -0.68
CA THR A 40 -4.53 13.08 -0.31
C THR A 40 -3.54 12.48 0.68
N ARG A 41 -3.81 11.29 1.26
CA ARG A 41 -2.91 10.61 2.20
C ARG A 41 -2.24 9.42 1.52
N TRP A 42 -0.93 9.50 1.33
CA TRP A 42 -0.15 8.55 0.53
C TRP A 42 -0.28 7.08 0.95
N ASN A 43 -0.57 6.81 2.23
CA ASN A 43 -0.68 5.45 2.77
C ASN A 43 -2.12 5.00 3.07
N SER A 44 -3.16 5.78 2.74
CA SER A 44 -4.54 5.42 3.10
C SER A 44 -5.03 4.15 2.42
N THR A 45 -4.75 3.99 1.13
CA THR A 45 -5.16 2.83 0.35
C THR A 45 -4.49 1.57 0.87
N HIS A 46 -3.18 1.63 1.14
CA HIS A 46 -2.42 0.54 1.75
C HIS A 46 -3.00 0.16 3.12
N ASN A 47 -3.25 1.14 3.99
CA ASN A 47 -3.80 0.90 5.33
C ASN A 47 -5.19 0.26 5.27
N MET A 48 -6.05 0.71 4.36
CA MET A 48 -7.37 0.13 4.14
C MET A 48 -7.28 -1.33 3.67
N ILE A 49 -6.45 -1.62 2.68
CA ILE A 49 -6.31 -2.99 2.15
C ILE A 49 -5.66 -3.91 3.18
N SER A 50 -4.59 -3.47 3.84
CA SER A 50 -3.93 -4.21 4.92
C SER A 50 -4.89 -4.53 6.07
N PHE A 51 -5.79 -3.61 6.39
CA PHE A 51 -6.84 -3.84 7.37
C PHE A 51 -7.88 -4.87 6.89
N ALA A 52 -8.28 -4.80 5.63
CA ALA A 52 -9.27 -5.69 5.03
C ALA A 52 -8.75 -7.13 4.90
N VAL A 53 -7.51 -7.33 4.43
CA VAL A 53 -6.87 -8.65 4.33
C VAL A 53 -6.84 -9.34 5.70
N LYS A 54 -6.52 -8.61 6.78
CA LYS A 54 -6.55 -9.14 8.16
C LYS A 54 -7.95 -9.51 8.66
N ARG A 55 -9.01 -9.01 8.02
CA ARG A 55 -10.42 -9.21 8.39
C ARG A 55 -11.21 -9.88 7.27
N ARG A 56 -10.53 -10.70 6.46
CA ARG A 56 -11.14 -11.44 5.35
C ARG A 56 -12.38 -12.22 5.79
N LEU A 57 -12.29 -13.01 6.87
CA LEU A 57 -13.42 -13.82 7.37
C LEU A 57 -14.69 -12.98 7.67
N PRO A 58 -14.64 -11.91 8.48
CA PRO A 58 -15.79 -11.03 8.65
C PRO A 58 -16.28 -10.40 7.35
N ILE A 59 -15.39 -10.04 6.43
CA ILE A 59 -15.76 -9.43 5.14
C ILE A 59 -16.54 -10.43 4.29
N ASP A 60 -16.02 -11.65 4.14
CA ASP A 60 -16.67 -12.71 3.38
C ASP A 60 -18.05 -13.05 3.99
N ALA A 61 -18.16 -13.09 5.33
CA ALA A 61 -19.43 -13.33 6.02
C ALA A 61 -20.50 -12.26 5.74
N ILE A 62 -20.15 -10.97 5.80
CA ILE A 62 -21.11 -9.88 5.55
C ILE A 62 -21.46 -9.76 4.06
N THR A 63 -20.56 -10.12 3.14
CA THR A 63 -20.84 -10.06 1.71
C THR A 63 -21.68 -11.25 1.25
N ALA A 64 -21.53 -12.40 1.91
CA ALA A 64 -22.35 -13.59 1.66
C ALA A 64 -23.81 -13.42 2.15
N ASP A 65 -24.05 -12.55 3.15
CA ASP A 65 -25.39 -12.29 3.66
C ASP A 65 -26.25 -11.53 2.63
N LYS A 66 -27.25 -12.23 2.10
CA LYS A 66 -28.19 -11.70 1.10
C LYS A 66 -29.03 -10.55 1.66
N SER A 67 -29.29 -10.52 2.97
CA SER A 67 -30.12 -9.48 3.61
C SER A 67 -29.45 -8.10 3.56
N LEU A 68 -28.12 -8.06 3.60
CA LEU A 68 -27.34 -6.83 3.64
C LEU A 68 -27.18 -6.16 2.27
N LYS A 69 -27.52 -6.85 1.18
CA LYS A 69 -27.34 -6.37 -0.21
C LYS A 69 -25.88 -5.93 -0.51
N LEU A 70 -24.91 -6.51 0.20
CA LEU A 70 -23.47 -6.22 0.06
C LEU A 70 -22.75 -7.18 -0.89
N ARG A 71 -23.44 -8.22 -1.40
CA ARG A 71 -22.88 -9.25 -2.28
C ARG A 71 -22.19 -8.72 -3.54
N LYS A 72 -22.59 -7.54 -4.02
CA LYS A 72 -21.92 -6.84 -5.15
C LYS A 72 -20.45 -6.44 -4.86
N PHE A 73 -20.00 -6.59 -3.61
CA PHE A 73 -18.63 -6.31 -3.17
C PHE A 73 -17.90 -7.58 -2.70
N GLU A 74 -18.49 -8.76 -2.97
CA GLU A 74 -17.87 -10.06 -2.71
C GLU A 74 -16.61 -10.17 -3.57
N LEU A 75 -15.51 -10.55 -2.94
CA LEU A 75 -14.21 -10.74 -3.57
C LEU A 75 -13.98 -12.23 -3.74
N ASP A 76 -13.51 -12.64 -4.92
CA ASP A 76 -13.12 -14.02 -5.15
C ASP A 76 -11.71 -14.30 -4.56
N ASN A 77 -11.29 -15.57 -4.64
CA ASN A 77 -9.98 -15.97 -4.14
C ASN A 77 -8.82 -15.31 -4.90
N ASP A 78 -8.99 -15.00 -6.18
CA ASP A 78 -7.97 -14.38 -7.00
C ASP A 78 -7.80 -12.89 -6.66
N ASP A 79 -8.90 -12.18 -6.45
CA ASP A 79 -8.95 -10.82 -5.92
C ASP A 79 -8.24 -10.73 -4.58
N TRP A 80 -8.51 -11.67 -3.66
CA TRP A 80 -7.83 -11.72 -2.36
C TRP A 80 -6.32 -11.93 -2.52
N ARG A 81 -5.90 -12.84 -3.41
CA ARG A 81 -4.48 -13.05 -3.72
C ARG A 81 -3.82 -11.79 -4.28
N ILE A 82 -4.52 -11.07 -5.16
CA ILE A 82 -4.02 -9.81 -5.72
C ILE A 82 -3.82 -8.77 -4.61
N LEU A 83 -4.76 -8.65 -3.69
CA LEU A 83 -4.68 -7.70 -2.57
C LEU A 83 -3.55 -8.05 -1.60
N GLU A 84 -3.31 -9.33 -1.33
CA GLU A 84 -2.20 -9.79 -0.49
C GLU A 84 -0.84 -9.48 -1.09
N ASP A 85 -0.65 -9.79 -2.39
CA ASP A 85 0.59 -9.50 -3.10
C ASP A 85 0.81 -7.97 -3.20
N LEU A 86 -0.25 -7.19 -3.38
CA LEU A 86 -0.18 -5.73 -3.35
C LEU A 86 0.27 -5.20 -1.99
N VAL A 87 -0.37 -5.63 -0.89
CA VAL A 87 0.01 -5.22 0.47
C VAL A 87 1.46 -5.59 0.76
N ARG A 88 1.90 -6.78 0.35
CA ARG A 88 3.28 -7.23 0.55
C ARG A 88 4.29 -6.35 -0.21
N THR A 89 4.02 -6.06 -1.48
CA THR A 89 4.89 -5.23 -2.32
C THR A 89 5.08 -3.84 -1.71
N PHE A 90 3.98 -3.20 -1.31
CA PHE A 90 4.02 -1.87 -0.71
C PHE A 90 4.60 -1.86 0.70
N LYS A 91 4.42 -2.94 1.49
CA LYS A 91 5.02 -3.05 2.83
C LYS A 91 6.55 -2.95 2.76
N CYS A 92 7.19 -3.58 1.76
CA CYS A 92 8.63 -3.47 1.57
C CYS A 92 9.07 -2.02 1.30
N ALA A 93 8.36 -1.31 0.41
CA ALA A 93 8.64 0.09 0.11
C ALA A 93 8.39 1.01 1.32
N THR A 94 7.30 0.82 2.07
CA THR A 94 6.98 1.65 3.25
C THR A 94 7.96 1.41 4.39
N LEU A 95 8.38 0.17 4.65
CA LEU A 95 9.39 -0.12 5.69
C LEU A 95 10.73 0.56 5.40
N PHE A 96 11.09 0.69 4.12
CA PHE A 96 12.29 1.41 3.72
C PHE A 96 12.20 2.90 4.08
N TYR A 97 11.10 3.57 3.75
CA TYR A 97 10.89 5.00 4.08
C TYR A 97 10.58 5.30 5.54
N SER A 98 10.23 4.29 6.34
CA SER A 98 9.98 4.46 7.77
C SER A 98 11.27 4.49 8.60
N GLN A 99 12.44 4.38 7.95
CA GLN A 99 13.73 4.52 8.61
C GLN A 99 14.05 6.02 8.74
N ASP A 100 13.95 6.55 9.97
CA ASP A 100 14.14 7.97 10.30
C ASP A 100 15.52 8.55 9.89
N THR A 101 16.49 7.68 9.58
CA THR A 101 17.86 8.06 9.20
C THR A 101 18.04 8.36 7.69
N VAL A 102 17.03 8.11 6.86
CA VAL A 102 17.19 8.08 5.39
C VAL A 102 16.48 9.24 4.66
N THR A 103 15.59 10.01 5.27
CA THR A 103 14.85 11.08 4.56
C THR A 103 15.55 12.44 4.58
N THR A 104 16.74 12.52 3.98
CA THR A 104 17.40 13.79 3.65
C THR A 104 17.32 14.01 2.13
N ILE A 105 17.37 15.26 1.65
CA ILE A 105 17.35 15.59 0.21
C ILE A 105 18.39 14.77 -0.59
N ALA A 106 19.56 14.50 0.00
CA ALA A 106 20.59 13.65 -0.60
C ALA A 106 20.14 12.19 -0.80
N ASN A 107 19.39 11.63 0.14
CA ASN A 107 19.03 10.22 0.10
C ASN A 107 17.80 9.91 -0.77
N VAL A 108 17.17 10.93 -1.38
CA VAL A 108 16.01 10.75 -2.25
C VAL A 108 16.34 9.88 -3.46
N ILE A 109 17.50 10.10 -4.09
CA ILE A 109 17.93 9.32 -5.27
C ILE A 109 18.26 7.87 -4.88
N PRO A 110 19.12 7.59 -3.87
CA PRO A 110 19.37 6.22 -3.39
C PRO A 110 18.09 5.48 -2.95
N SER A 111 17.14 6.20 -2.35
CA SER A 111 15.84 5.64 -1.95
C SER A 111 15.01 5.20 -3.16
N MET A 112 14.97 6.03 -4.19
CA MET A 112 14.28 5.71 -5.45
C MET A 112 14.93 4.51 -6.15
N ASP A 113 16.26 4.43 -6.19
CA ASP A 113 17.00 3.31 -6.78
C ASP A 113 16.68 2.00 -6.06
N LYS A 114 16.63 2.01 -4.73
CA LYS A 114 16.27 0.82 -3.94
C LYS A 114 14.83 0.37 -4.19
N ILE A 115 13.92 1.31 -4.41
CA ILE A 115 12.52 1.00 -4.76
C ILE A 115 12.43 0.45 -6.17
N ASP A 116 13.20 0.99 -7.12
CA ASP A 116 13.27 0.43 -8.46
C ASP A 116 13.78 -1.01 -8.43
N GLU A 117 14.79 -1.31 -7.61
CA GLU A 117 15.26 -2.67 -7.35
C GLU A 117 14.17 -3.56 -6.74
N LEU A 118 13.41 -3.05 -5.75
CA LEU A 118 12.31 -3.77 -5.11
C LEU A 118 11.09 -3.99 -6.04
N LEU A 119 10.85 -3.07 -6.97
CA LEU A 119 9.80 -3.14 -7.98
C LEU A 119 10.22 -3.95 -9.21
N HIS A 120 11.52 -4.20 -9.40
CA HIS A 120 12.01 -5.11 -10.41
C HIS A 120 11.79 -6.57 -9.99
N PRO A 121 11.13 -7.38 -10.83
CA PRO A 121 10.91 -8.81 -10.57
C PRO A 121 12.18 -9.64 -10.80
N ASN A 122 13.34 -9.21 -10.31
CA ASN A 122 14.59 -9.99 -10.39
C ASN A 122 14.68 -11.09 -9.31
N LEU A 123 13.62 -11.29 -8.52
CA LEU A 123 13.52 -12.44 -7.62
C LEU A 123 12.87 -13.62 -8.37
N PRO A 124 13.59 -14.72 -8.65
CA PRO A 124 13.09 -15.87 -9.42
C PRO A 124 12.03 -16.71 -8.68
N THR A 125 11.38 -16.17 -7.64
CA THR A 125 10.66 -16.96 -6.64
C THR A 125 9.13 -16.83 -6.67
N ARG A 126 8.52 -15.92 -7.45
CA ARG A 126 7.04 -15.87 -7.55
C ARG A 126 6.52 -15.22 -8.84
N VAL A 127 5.55 -15.89 -9.46
CA VAL A 127 4.77 -15.35 -10.58
C VAL A 127 3.67 -14.44 -10.02
N TYR A 128 3.88 -13.13 -10.06
CA TYR A 128 2.82 -12.16 -9.71
C TYR A 128 1.70 -12.16 -10.74
N HIS A 129 0.47 -11.90 -10.30
CA HIS A 129 -0.68 -11.74 -11.19
C HIS A 129 -0.43 -10.65 -12.25
N PRO A 130 -0.88 -10.81 -13.51
CA PRO A 130 -0.65 -9.82 -14.58
C PRO A 130 -1.05 -8.39 -14.20
N ALA A 131 -2.15 -8.24 -13.46
CA ALA A 131 -2.60 -6.92 -12.97
C ALA A 131 -1.56 -6.24 -12.06
N ILE A 132 -0.87 -7.00 -11.21
CA ILE A 132 0.17 -6.47 -10.33
C ILE A 132 1.41 -6.11 -11.14
N GLN A 133 1.78 -6.93 -12.13
CA GLN A 133 2.90 -6.61 -13.01
C GLN A 133 2.66 -5.31 -13.78
N VAL A 134 1.44 -5.10 -14.29
CA VAL A 134 1.04 -3.85 -14.95
C VAL A 134 1.08 -2.68 -13.96
N ALA A 135 0.58 -2.87 -12.74
CA ALA A 135 0.63 -1.85 -11.70
C ALA A 135 2.08 -1.48 -11.31
N MET A 136 2.97 -2.46 -11.18
CA MET A 136 4.41 -2.24 -10.94
C MET A 136 5.04 -1.45 -12.09
N ARG A 137 4.76 -1.81 -13.34
CA ARG A 137 5.24 -1.07 -14.52
C ARG A 137 4.75 0.38 -14.55
N LEU A 138 3.48 0.62 -14.23
CA LEU A 138 2.91 1.98 -14.15
C LEU A 138 3.52 2.79 -12.99
N GLY A 139 3.73 2.14 -11.84
CA GLY A 139 4.42 2.71 -10.69
C GLY A 139 5.84 3.13 -11.06
N LYS A 140 6.59 2.24 -11.71
CA LYS A 140 7.93 2.51 -12.23
C LYS A 140 7.96 3.66 -13.24
N ALA A 141 7.05 3.68 -14.22
CA ALA A 141 6.97 4.78 -15.19
C ALA A 141 6.70 6.13 -14.50
N THR A 142 5.85 6.14 -13.48
CA THR A 142 5.57 7.32 -12.66
C THR A 142 6.80 7.75 -11.87
N MET A 143 7.50 6.80 -11.25
CA MET A 143 8.74 7.05 -10.51
C MET A 143 9.85 7.59 -11.41
N ASN A 144 10.05 7.02 -12.60
CA ASN A 144 11.02 7.49 -13.60
C ASN A 144 10.78 8.95 -13.99
N ARG A 145 9.51 9.38 -14.06
CA ARG A 145 9.17 10.79 -14.31
C ARG A 145 9.57 11.72 -13.15
N TYR A 146 9.51 11.25 -11.91
CA TYR A 146 10.01 12.01 -10.76
C TYR A 146 11.54 11.98 -10.69
N TYR A 147 12.15 10.86 -11.08
CA TYR A 147 13.59 10.71 -11.19
C TYR A 147 14.19 11.74 -12.15
N SER A 148 13.63 11.87 -13.36
CA SER A 148 14.10 12.86 -14.34
C SER A 148 14.00 14.30 -13.82
N LYS A 149 12.96 14.63 -13.04
CA LYS A 149 12.81 15.96 -12.43
C LYS A 149 13.80 16.20 -11.28
N THR A 150 14.15 15.15 -10.54
CA THR A 150 15.07 15.22 -9.40
C THR A 150 16.51 15.35 -9.88
N ASP A 151 16.88 14.58 -10.90
CA ASP A 151 18.21 14.61 -11.53
C ASP A 151 18.51 15.95 -12.23
N LEU A 152 17.50 16.55 -12.86
CA LEU A 152 17.62 17.87 -13.51
C LEU A 152 17.66 19.05 -12.51
N SER A 153 17.43 18.81 -11.22
CA SER A 153 17.39 19.88 -10.21
C SER A 153 18.75 20.07 -9.55
N ASN A 154 19.28 21.29 -9.68
CA ASN A 154 20.56 21.68 -9.06
C ASN A 154 20.58 21.47 -7.54
N ILE A 155 19.43 21.59 -6.86
CA ILE A 155 19.33 21.43 -5.41
C ILE A 155 19.68 20.00 -4.98
N TYR A 156 19.17 18.99 -5.70
CA TYR A 156 19.45 17.58 -5.38
C TYR A 156 20.89 17.21 -5.76
N ARG A 157 21.42 17.77 -6.85
CA ARG A 157 22.81 17.56 -7.26
C ARG A 157 23.81 18.18 -6.28
N ILE A 158 23.51 19.38 -5.75
CA ILE A 158 24.34 20.04 -4.73
C ILE A 158 24.32 19.23 -3.43
N ALA A 159 23.14 18.83 -2.94
CA ALA A 159 23.02 18.01 -1.74
C ALA A 159 23.76 16.66 -1.84
N MET A 160 23.76 16.03 -3.02
CA MET A 160 24.52 14.81 -3.30
C MET A 160 26.03 15.03 -3.46
N GLY A 161 26.43 16.19 -3.99
CA GLY A 161 27.83 16.59 -4.13
C GLY A 161 28.48 16.94 -2.79
N GLU A 162 27.75 17.57 -1.88
CA GLU A 162 28.22 17.96 -0.53
C GLU A 162 28.52 16.75 0.37
N CYS A 163 27.88 15.59 0.14
CA CYS A 163 28.20 14.34 0.84
C CYS A 163 29.59 13.76 0.52
N ARG A 164 30.41 14.38 -0.36
CA ARG A 164 31.80 13.94 -0.60
C ARG A 164 32.83 14.61 0.29
N CYS A 165 32.46 15.61 1.09
CA CYS A 165 33.42 16.37 1.91
C CYS A 165 33.21 16.16 3.41
N SER A 166 33.43 14.95 3.92
CA SER A 166 33.63 14.73 5.37
C SER A 166 34.54 13.55 5.73
N PHE A 167 35.16 12.87 4.76
CA PHE A 167 36.14 11.81 5.02
C PHE A 167 37.41 12.07 4.22
N GLN A 168 38.20 13.04 4.67
CA GLN A 168 39.65 13.06 4.49
C GLN A 168 40.24 13.81 5.69
N SER A 169 40.27 13.13 6.84
CA SER A 169 41.14 13.49 7.95
C SER A 169 42.52 12.92 7.69
N ALA A 170 43.48 13.84 7.56
CA ALA A 170 44.88 13.77 7.96
C ALA A 170 45.69 12.51 7.61
N SER A 171 46.67 12.71 6.74
CA SER A 171 48.00 12.08 6.80
C SER A 171 49.02 13.12 6.38
#